data_AF-A0A524LJC8-F1
#
_entry.id   AF-A0A524LJC8-F1
#
_cell.length_a   1.000
_cell.length_b   1.000
_cell.length_c   1.000
_cell.angle_alpha   90.00
_cell.angle_beta   90.00
_cell.angle_gamma   90.00
#
_symmetry.space_group_name_H-M   'P 1'
#
loop_
_entity.id
_entity.type
_entity.pdbx_description
1 polymer ?
#
loop_
_entity_poly.entity_id
_entity_poly.type
_entity_poly.pdbx_seq_one_letter_code
_entity_poly.pdbx_strand_id
1 'polypeptide(L)'
;MNEDETFSGLAYDEYFTDRKCKELERAMRENPEFSEYRLKRQHWGEDWKLDPYFVQDEDEANLIFMEPEIVDGLSDSEFLSFVDTEMKYTESSESSVWHPIVLLGLLYFVTIINSIGVIIYFSSLDVIRAVGPMLVLDLITFILGTIYYRKRKRMISTRRHIDLIEARENPMFVSALQKLVSIPNLERSKEYRNRLQYIEATLEGVSS
;
A
#
# COMPACT_ATOMS: atom_id res chain seq x y z
N MET A 1 -13.69 -35.58 -5.54
CA MET A 1 -12.98 -36.70 -4.90
C MET A 1 -11.69 -36.10 -4.33
N ASN A 2 -11.64 -35.98 -3.00
CA ASN A 2 -10.63 -35.37 -2.11
C ASN A 2 -10.18 -33.92 -2.40
N GLU A 3 -10.95 -32.96 -1.85
CA GLU A 3 -10.60 -31.53 -1.71
C GLU A 3 -9.85 -31.27 -0.39
N ASP A 4 -8.80 -32.05 -0.14
CA ASP A 4 -7.80 -31.75 0.88
C ASP A 4 -6.44 -31.79 0.16
N GLU A 5 -6.15 -30.75 -0.63
CA GLU A 5 -4.79 -30.50 -1.09
C GLU A 5 -3.94 -30.33 0.17
N THR A 6 -3.07 -31.30 0.41
CA THR A 6 -2.29 -31.42 1.64
C THR A 6 -1.21 -30.34 1.57
N PHE A 7 -1.48 -29.19 2.18
CA PHE A 7 -0.58 -28.02 2.24
C PHE A 7 0.73 -28.27 3.01
N SER A 8 0.99 -29.51 3.45
CA SER A 8 2.23 -29.93 4.09
C SER A 8 3.34 -30.10 3.06
N GLY A 9 3.98 -29.00 2.66
CA GLY A 9 5.12 -29.06 1.74
C GLY A 9 5.51 -27.74 1.07
N LEU A 10 4.73 -26.67 1.25
CA LEU A 10 5.07 -25.36 0.70
C LEU A 10 6.28 -24.77 1.42
N ALA A 11 7.23 -24.25 0.65
CA ALA A 11 8.33 -23.48 1.19
C ALA A 11 7.86 -22.07 1.60
N TYR A 12 8.56 -21.46 2.56
CA TYR A 12 8.36 -20.05 2.88
C TYR A 12 8.55 -19.18 1.62
N ASP A 13 7.72 -18.16 1.47
CA ASP A 13 7.58 -17.26 0.31
C ASP A 13 7.05 -17.91 -0.98
N GLU A 14 6.68 -19.20 -0.97
CA GLU A 14 6.15 -19.87 -2.15
C GLU A 14 4.70 -19.44 -2.44
N TYR A 15 4.40 -19.21 -3.72
CA TYR A 15 3.06 -18.88 -4.16
C TYR A 15 2.22 -20.12 -4.44
N PHE A 16 0.97 -20.12 -4.01
CA PHE A 16 0.01 -21.18 -4.28
C PHE A 16 -1.37 -20.63 -4.61
N THR A 17 -2.21 -21.48 -5.20
CA THR A 17 -3.58 -21.13 -5.62
C THR A 17 -4.56 -22.13 -5.02
N ASP A 18 -5.27 -21.71 -3.98
CA ASP A 18 -6.31 -22.51 -3.36
C ASP A 18 -7.66 -22.43 -4.12
N ARG A 19 -8.70 -23.06 -3.57
CA ARG A 19 -10.05 -23.04 -4.16
C ARG A 19 -10.63 -21.62 -4.26
N LYS A 20 -10.47 -20.81 -3.22
CA LYS A 20 -11.02 -19.44 -3.18
C LYS A 20 -10.30 -18.56 -4.22
N CYS A 21 -9.00 -18.72 -4.37
CA CYS A 21 -8.23 -18.08 -5.43
C CYS A 21 -8.78 -18.41 -6.82
N LYS A 22 -9.02 -19.70 -7.11
CA LYS A 22 -9.57 -20.15 -8.41
C LYS A 22 -10.97 -19.60 -8.67
N GLU A 23 -11.81 -19.51 -7.64
CA GLU A 23 -13.17 -18.97 -7.74
C GLU A 23 -13.15 -17.46 -8.03
N LEU A 24 -12.36 -16.68 -7.29
CA LEU A 24 -12.23 -15.25 -7.48
C LEU A 24 -11.50 -14.89 -8.78
N GLU A 25 -10.45 -15.62 -9.16
CA GLU A 25 -9.75 -15.41 -10.44
C GLU A 25 -10.70 -15.67 -11.63
N ARG A 26 -11.61 -16.65 -11.51
CA ARG A 26 -12.65 -16.84 -12.53
C ARG A 26 -13.57 -15.63 -12.62
N ALA A 27 -14.05 -15.12 -11.48
CA ALA A 27 -14.89 -13.92 -11.45
C ALA A 27 -14.16 -12.69 -12.01
N MET A 28 -12.84 -12.55 -11.75
CA MET A 28 -12.00 -11.50 -12.34
C MET A 28 -11.95 -11.64 -13.86
N ARG A 29 -11.70 -12.84 -14.39
CA ARG A 29 -11.60 -13.08 -15.84
C ARG A 29 -12.89 -12.87 -16.62
N GLU A 30 -14.04 -12.91 -15.96
CA GLU A 30 -15.33 -12.57 -16.57
C GLU A 30 -15.44 -11.06 -16.88
N ASN A 31 -14.64 -10.22 -16.21
CA ASN A 31 -14.50 -8.80 -16.51
C ASN A 31 -13.26 -8.57 -17.40
N PRO A 32 -13.42 -8.00 -18.62
CA PRO A 32 -12.30 -7.75 -19.53
C PRO A 32 -11.14 -6.98 -18.91
N GLU A 33 -11.44 -6.05 -18.00
CA GLU A 33 -10.43 -5.21 -17.32
C GLU A 33 -9.50 -6.00 -16.40
N PHE A 34 -9.90 -7.20 -15.96
CA PHE A 34 -9.09 -8.03 -15.07
C PHE A 34 -8.62 -9.35 -15.69
N SER A 35 -8.80 -9.51 -17.01
CA SER A 35 -8.58 -10.79 -17.70
C SER A 35 -7.14 -11.30 -17.62
N GLU A 36 -6.18 -10.39 -17.49
CA GLU A 36 -4.74 -10.65 -17.46
C GLU A 36 -4.21 -10.91 -16.03
N TYR A 37 -5.00 -10.59 -14.99
CA TYR A 37 -4.57 -10.72 -13.60
C TYR A 37 -4.80 -12.11 -13.03
N ARG A 38 -3.96 -12.47 -12.06
CA ARG A 38 -4.03 -13.73 -11.31
C ARG A 38 -4.15 -13.47 -9.83
N LEU A 39 -4.86 -14.33 -9.12
CA LEU A 39 -4.96 -14.27 -7.67
C LEU A 39 -4.19 -15.46 -7.07
N LYS A 40 -3.16 -15.17 -6.29
CA LYS A 40 -2.37 -16.19 -5.59
C LYS A 40 -2.26 -15.86 -4.11
N ARG A 41 -1.92 -16.85 -3.28
CA ARG A 41 -1.50 -16.66 -1.90
C ARG A 41 -0.01 -16.88 -1.77
N GLN A 42 0.63 -16.20 -0.83
CA GLN A 42 2.06 -16.41 -0.54
C GLN A 42 2.23 -17.02 0.84
N HIS A 43 2.97 -18.12 0.91
CA HIS A 43 3.15 -18.86 2.15
C HIS A 43 4.12 -18.17 3.12
N TRP A 44 3.63 -17.72 4.27
CA TRP A 44 4.42 -16.92 5.24
C TRP A 44 4.66 -17.64 6.57
N GLY A 45 4.22 -18.89 6.73
CA GLY A 45 4.45 -19.63 7.97
C GLY A 45 3.52 -20.81 8.14
N GLU A 46 3.49 -21.41 9.32
CA GLU A 46 2.82 -22.71 9.53
C GLU A 46 1.30 -22.69 9.30
N ASP A 47 0.63 -21.55 9.50
CA ASP A 47 -0.82 -21.43 9.29
C ASP A 47 -1.14 -20.78 7.94
N TRP A 48 -1.40 -21.64 6.95
CA TRP A 48 -1.78 -21.20 5.60
C TRP A 48 -3.04 -20.34 5.57
N LYS A 49 -3.87 -20.34 6.61
CA LYS A 49 -5.06 -19.46 6.66
C LYS A 49 -4.70 -18.00 6.80
N LEU A 50 -3.53 -17.71 7.39
CA LEU A 50 -3.01 -16.35 7.54
C LEU A 50 -2.22 -15.88 6.32
N ASP A 51 -1.99 -16.76 5.34
CA ASP A 51 -1.21 -16.43 4.15
C ASP A 51 -1.92 -15.36 3.31
N PRO A 52 -1.28 -14.22 3.04
CA PRO A 52 -1.88 -13.10 2.33
C PRO A 52 -2.17 -13.41 0.86
N TYR A 53 -3.14 -12.71 0.31
CA TYR A 53 -3.49 -12.76 -1.11
C TYR A 53 -2.76 -11.68 -1.90
N PHE A 54 -2.40 -12.02 -3.13
CA PHE A 54 -1.73 -11.15 -4.08
C PHE A 54 -2.46 -11.16 -5.42
N VAL A 55 -2.80 -9.97 -5.92
CA VAL A 55 -3.15 -9.78 -7.33
C VAL A 55 -1.85 -9.57 -8.10
N GLN A 56 -1.59 -10.45 -9.06
CA GLN A 56 -0.40 -10.43 -9.91
C GLN A 56 -0.78 -10.12 -11.36
N ASP A 57 0.09 -9.41 -12.08
CA ASP A 57 -0.01 -9.24 -13.53
C ASP A 57 0.55 -10.45 -14.31
N GLU A 58 0.57 -10.34 -15.64
CA GLU A 58 1.09 -11.39 -16.52
C GLU A 58 2.57 -11.69 -16.30
N ASP A 59 3.34 -10.69 -15.85
CA ASP A 59 4.78 -10.77 -15.55
C ASP A 59 5.05 -11.27 -14.12
N GLU A 60 4.01 -11.71 -13.40
CA GLU A 60 4.04 -12.14 -12.00
C GLU A 60 4.46 -11.04 -11.01
N ALA A 61 4.38 -9.77 -11.39
CA ALA A 61 4.60 -8.67 -10.49
C ALA A 61 3.41 -8.52 -9.52
N ASN A 62 3.72 -8.40 -8.23
CA ASN A 62 2.71 -8.18 -7.20
C ASN A 62 2.18 -6.74 -7.26
N LEU A 63 0.90 -6.59 -7.63
CA LEU A 63 0.24 -5.30 -7.76
C LEU A 63 -0.47 -4.90 -6.48
N ILE A 64 -1.23 -5.83 -5.90
CA ILE A 64 -2.04 -5.59 -4.71
C ILE A 64 -1.77 -6.68 -3.68
N PHE A 65 -1.46 -6.26 -2.46
CA PHE A 65 -1.39 -7.10 -1.27
C PHE A 65 -2.69 -6.99 -0.47
N MET A 66 -3.27 -8.14 -0.08
CA MET A 66 -4.50 -8.20 0.71
C MET A 66 -4.37 -9.20 1.86
N GLU A 67 -4.73 -8.75 3.06
CA GLU A 67 -4.92 -9.62 4.23
C GLU A 67 -6.09 -10.61 3.95
N PRO A 68 -6.03 -11.86 4.45
CA PRO A 68 -7.08 -12.85 4.25
C PRO A 68 -8.46 -12.35 4.68
N GLU A 69 -8.53 -11.60 5.76
CA GLU A 69 -9.75 -11.02 6.30
C GLU A 69 -10.45 -10.08 5.32
N ILE A 70 -9.69 -9.39 4.46
CA ILE A 70 -10.24 -8.53 3.39
C ILE A 70 -10.94 -9.40 2.36
N VAL A 71 -10.29 -10.47 1.91
CA VAL A 71 -10.81 -11.34 0.84
C VAL A 71 -12.00 -12.16 1.34
N ASP A 72 -11.91 -12.70 2.56
CA ASP A 72 -12.94 -13.53 3.17
C ASP A 72 -14.14 -12.72 3.68
N GLY A 73 -13.93 -11.43 3.98
CA GLY A 73 -14.97 -10.53 4.47
C GLY A 73 -15.86 -9.92 3.37
N LEU A 74 -15.49 -10.09 2.10
CA LEU A 74 -16.17 -9.48 0.95
C LEU A 74 -16.87 -10.54 0.08
N SER A 75 -18.01 -10.17 -0.50
CA SER A 75 -18.61 -10.92 -1.62
C SER A 75 -17.79 -10.71 -2.88
N ASP A 76 -17.91 -11.62 -3.85
CA ASP A 76 -17.14 -11.56 -5.11
C ASP A 76 -17.30 -10.20 -5.83
N SER A 77 -18.51 -9.64 -5.89
CA SER A 77 -18.77 -8.32 -6.47
C SER A 77 -18.15 -7.15 -5.69
N GLU A 78 -18.12 -7.24 -4.36
CA GLU A 78 -17.47 -6.22 -3.52
C GLU A 78 -15.94 -6.33 -3.63
N PHE A 79 -15.42 -7.56 -3.69
CA PHE A 79 -14.02 -7.85 -3.91
C PHE A 79 -13.55 -7.27 -5.25
N LEU A 80 -14.27 -7.55 -6.35
CA LEU A 80 -13.91 -7.02 -7.68
C LEU A 80 -13.91 -5.49 -7.70
N SER A 81 -14.94 -4.87 -7.09
CA SER A 81 -15.03 -3.41 -6.97
C SER A 81 -13.90 -2.80 -6.12
N PHE A 82 -13.51 -3.50 -5.04
CA PHE A 82 -12.39 -3.09 -4.21
C PHE A 82 -11.05 -3.22 -4.94
N VAL A 83 -10.83 -4.35 -5.62
CA VAL A 83 -9.62 -4.61 -6.42
C VAL A 83 -9.47 -3.58 -7.54
N ASP A 84 -10.55 -3.26 -8.26
CA ASP A 84 -10.56 -2.21 -9.28
C ASP A 84 -10.04 -0.87 -8.74
N THR A 85 -10.55 -0.46 -7.57
CA THR A 85 -10.15 0.78 -6.93
C THR A 85 -8.66 0.77 -6.53
N GLU A 86 -8.17 -0.34 -5.97
CA GLU A 86 -6.76 -0.48 -5.59
C GLU A 86 -5.83 -0.59 -6.81
N MET A 87 -6.30 -1.12 -7.94
CA MET A 87 -5.57 -1.10 -9.21
C MET A 87 -5.38 0.32 -9.73
N LYS A 88 -6.45 1.12 -9.76
CA LYS A 88 -6.40 2.56 -10.12
C LYS A 88 -5.43 3.35 -9.22
N TYR A 89 -5.32 2.97 -7.95
CA TYR A 89 -4.30 3.54 -7.07
C TYR A 89 -2.88 3.20 -7.49
N THR A 90 -2.64 1.94 -7.84
CA THR A 90 -1.32 1.42 -8.22
C THR A 90 -0.83 2.12 -9.49
N GLU A 91 -1.66 2.20 -10.52
CA GLU A 91 -1.38 2.94 -11.76
C GLU A 91 -1.11 4.42 -11.48
N SER A 92 -1.91 5.06 -10.61
CA SER A 92 -1.71 6.47 -10.25
C SER A 92 -0.45 6.74 -9.42
N SER A 93 0.16 5.68 -8.86
CA SER A 93 1.26 5.74 -7.90
C SER A 93 2.64 5.46 -8.52
N GLU A 94 2.75 5.29 -9.85
CA GLU A 94 3.99 4.92 -10.57
C GLU A 94 5.26 5.76 -10.25
N SER A 95 5.14 6.89 -9.55
CA SER A 95 6.33 7.57 -9.03
C SER A 95 6.73 7.00 -7.64
N SER A 96 7.72 6.11 -7.62
CA SER A 96 8.33 5.54 -6.39
C SER A 96 8.65 6.60 -5.31
N VAL A 97 7.99 6.51 -4.16
CA VAL A 97 8.17 7.40 -2.99
C VAL A 97 9.26 6.86 -2.06
N TRP A 98 9.67 5.61 -2.26
CA TRP A 98 10.63 4.92 -1.42
C TRP A 98 12.05 5.47 -1.56
N HIS A 99 12.43 5.88 -2.78
CA HIS A 99 13.76 6.42 -3.06
C HIS A 99 14.12 7.66 -2.20
N PRO A 100 13.25 8.68 -2.07
CA PRO A 100 13.55 9.80 -1.20
C PRO A 100 13.54 9.47 0.30
N ILE A 101 12.78 8.46 0.76
CA ILE A 101 12.76 8.05 2.18
C ILE A 101 14.08 7.39 2.57
N VAL A 102 14.54 6.43 1.77
CA VAL A 102 15.83 5.74 1.98
C VAL A 102 16.98 6.73 1.90
N LEU A 103 16.93 7.65 0.92
CA LEU A 103 17.94 8.69 0.77
C LEU A 103 17.96 9.66 1.97
N LEU A 104 16.79 10.08 2.47
CA LEU A 104 16.68 10.93 3.67
C LEU A 104 17.24 10.24 4.92
N GLY A 105 16.95 8.95 5.11
CA GLY A 105 17.48 8.16 6.22
C GLY A 105 19.01 8.03 6.18
N LEU A 106 19.57 7.75 5.01
CA LEU A 106 21.02 7.72 4.78
C LEU A 106 21.68 9.07 5.06
N LEU A 107 21.11 10.16 4.55
CA LEU A 107 21.65 11.51 4.75
C LEU A 107 21.62 11.91 6.23
N TYR A 108 20.53 11.61 6.94
CA TYR A 108 20.41 11.90 8.37
C TYR A 108 21.45 11.12 9.21
N PHE A 109 21.69 9.85 8.87
CA PHE A 109 22.70 9.03 9.54
C PHE A 109 24.13 9.58 9.32
N VAL A 110 24.44 10.02 8.09
CA VAL A 110 25.72 10.66 7.75
C VAL A 110 25.90 11.98 8.50
N THR A 111 24.84 12.78 8.67
CA THR A 111 24.89 14.02 9.45
C THR A 111 25.17 13.74 10.93
N ILE A 112 24.55 12.73 11.54
CA ILE A 112 24.80 12.37 12.96
C ILE A 112 26.26 11.95 13.19
N ILE A 113 26.81 11.07 12.34
CA ILE A 113 28.20 10.61 12.47
C ILE A 113 29.18 11.78 12.35
N ASN A 114 28.95 12.66 11.38
CA ASN A 114 29.79 13.84 11.22
C ASN A 114 29.68 14.77 12.44
N SER A 115 28.47 15.00 12.99
CA SER A 115 28.25 15.86 14.16
C SER A 115 29.00 15.37 15.40
N ILE A 116 29.02 14.05 15.63
CA ILE A 116 29.79 13.44 16.72
C ILE A 116 31.30 13.64 16.51
N GLY A 117 31.79 13.45 15.28
CA GLY A 117 33.20 13.68 14.91
C GLY A 117 33.65 15.12 15.16
N VAL A 118 32.80 16.11 14.88
CA VAL A 118 33.10 17.53 15.08
C VAL A 118 33.17 17.92 16.56
N ILE A 119 32.28 17.38 17.40
CA ILE A 119 32.25 17.65 18.84
C ILE A 119 33.51 17.11 19.53
N ILE A 120 34.05 15.98 19.08
CA ILE A 120 35.20 15.31 19.71
C ILE A 120 36.54 15.96 19.31
N TYR A 121 36.66 16.55 18.12
CA TYR A 121 37.98 16.81 17.51
C TYR A 121 38.41 18.28 17.29
N PHE A 122 37.57 19.33 17.37
CA PHE A 122 37.98 20.63 16.78
C PHE A 122 37.81 21.92 17.59
N SER A 123 38.89 22.73 17.54
CA SER A 123 39.06 24.12 17.97
C SER A 123 38.85 25.13 16.81
N SER A 124 38.72 26.41 17.16
CA SER A 124 37.83 27.46 16.58
C SER A 124 37.95 27.89 15.10
N LEU A 125 38.90 27.40 14.28
CA LEU A 125 38.99 27.75 12.84
C LEU A 125 38.67 26.60 11.88
N ASP A 126 38.87 25.35 12.30
CA ASP A 126 38.48 24.16 11.53
C ASP A 126 36.98 23.86 11.63
N VAL A 127 36.28 24.53 12.55
CA VAL A 127 34.83 24.46 12.71
C VAL A 127 34.10 24.84 11.42
N ILE A 128 34.57 25.83 10.65
CA ILE A 128 33.92 26.23 9.40
C ILE A 128 34.03 25.14 8.33
N ARG A 129 35.18 24.46 8.23
CA ARG A 129 35.38 23.33 7.31
C ARG A 129 34.56 22.10 7.72
N ALA A 130 34.32 21.94 9.01
CA ALA A 130 33.55 20.85 9.57
C ALA A 130 32.02 21.09 9.48
N VAL A 131 31.58 22.34 9.65
CA VAL A 131 30.16 22.74 9.66
C VAL A 131 29.62 23.02 8.25
N GLY A 132 30.45 23.47 7.31
CA GLY A 132 30.03 23.73 5.92
C GLY A 132 29.31 22.56 5.25
N PRO A 133 29.88 21.33 5.25
CA PRO A 133 29.22 20.14 4.73
C PRO A 133 27.91 19.79 5.45
N MET A 134 27.80 20.04 6.76
CA MET A 134 26.56 19.80 7.52
C MET A 134 25.43 20.71 7.05
N LEU A 135 25.71 21.99 6.83
CA LEU A 135 24.71 22.94 6.30
C LEU A 135 24.22 22.54 4.91
N VAL A 136 25.10 21.96 4.08
CA VAL A 136 24.72 21.44 2.76
C VAL A 136 23.82 20.20 2.90
N LEU A 137 24.13 19.28 3.81
CA LEU A 137 23.31 18.09 4.07
C LEU A 137 21.93 18.47 4.64
N ASP A 138 21.87 19.46 5.55
CA ASP A 138 20.61 19.97 6.10
C ASP A 138 19.75 20.62 5.01
N LEU A 139 20.36 21.38 4.10
CA LEU A 139 19.67 21.97 2.95
C LEU A 139 19.14 20.88 2.00
N ILE A 140 19.93 19.84 1.69
CA ILE A 140 19.49 18.71 0.87
C ILE A 140 18.32 17.98 1.54
N THR A 141 18.43 17.72 2.85
CA THR A 141 17.39 17.06 3.65
C THR A 141 16.10 17.89 3.64
N PHE A 142 16.19 19.21 3.78
CA PHE A 142 15.05 20.11 3.69
C PHE A 142 14.38 20.09 2.31
N ILE A 143 15.17 20.10 1.22
CA ILE A 143 14.66 20.03 -0.16
C ILE A 143 13.97 18.68 -0.40
N LEU A 144 14.61 17.57 -0.04
CA LEU A 144 14.06 16.23 -0.18
C LEU A 144 12.79 16.05 0.67
N GLY A 145 12.78 16.57 1.90
CA GLY A 145 11.59 16.56 2.76
C GLY A 145 10.44 17.36 2.15
N THR A 146 10.72 18.50 1.53
CA THR A 146 9.71 19.31 0.83
C THR A 146 9.15 18.59 -0.41
N ILE A 147 10.01 17.95 -1.20
CA ILE A 147 9.61 17.14 -2.36
C ILE A 147 8.74 15.97 -1.89
N TYR A 148 9.17 15.25 -0.86
CA TYR A 148 8.43 14.14 -0.26
C TYR A 148 7.06 14.58 0.25
N TYR A 149 6.98 15.69 1.00
CA TYR A 149 5.72 16.22 1.49
C TYR A 149 4.76 16.58 0.35
N ARG A 150 5.24 17.27 -0.69
CA ARG A 150 4.43 17.61 -1.87
C ARG A 150 3.93 16.37 -2.60
N LYS A 151 4.80 15.39 -2.79
CA LYS A 151 4.48 14.12 -3.43
C LYS A 151 3.44 13.34 -2.63
N ARG A 152 3.63 13.23 -1.30
CA ARG A 152 2.68 12.60 -0.38
C ARG A 152 1.32 13.29 -0.41
N LYS A 153 1.29 14.62 -0.37
CA LYS A 153 0.05 15.40 -0.47
C LYS A 153 -0.68 15.14 -1.79
N ARG A 154 0.05 15.07 -2.90
CA ARG A 154 -0.52 14.77 -4.22
C ARG A 154 -1.13 13.36 -4.24
N MET A 155 -0.40 12.34 -3.79
CA MET A 155 -0.91 10.96 -3.75
C MET A 155 -2.17 10.82 -2.89
N ILE A 156 -2.19 11.42 -1.70
CA ILE A 156 -3.38 11.40 -0.83
C ILE A 156 -4.56 12.06 -1.54
N SER A 157 -4.33 13.18 -2.23
CA SER A 157 -5.38 13.86 -2.99
C SER A 157 -5.89 13.01 -4.16
N THR A 158 -5.00 12.33 -4.88
CA THR A 158 -5.37 11.45 -5.99
C THR A 158 -6.19 10.26 -5.51
N ARG A 159 -5.75 9.58 -4.44
CA ARG A 159 -6.50 8.46 -3.85
C ARG A 159 -7.90 8.88 -3.40
N ARG A 160 -8.00 10.03 -2.72
CA ARG A 160 -9.28 10.63 -2.34
C ARG A 160 -10.17 10.96 -3.52
N HIS A 161 -9.60 11.43 -4.63
CA HIS A 161 -10.37 11.71 -5.82
C HIS A 161 -10.93 10.44 -6.47
N ILE A 162 -10.09 9.40 -6.57
CA ILE A 162 -10.50 8.07 -7.05
C ILE A 162 -11.59 7.50 -6.15
N ASP A 163 -11.43 7.54 -4.81
CA ASP A 163 -12.47 7.10 -3.85
C ASP A 163 -13.82 7.78 -4.09
N LEU A 164 -13.82 9.07 -4.40
CA LEU A 164 -15.07 9.81 -4.67
C LEU A 164 -15.70 9.46 -6.00
N ILE A 165 -14.91 9.16 -7.03
CA ILE A 165 -15.42 8.71 -8.33
C ILE A 165 -16.04 7.32 -8.14
N GLU A 166 -15.28 6.39 -7.54
CA GLU A 166 -15.73 5.03 -7.31
C GLU A 166 -16.97 4.98 -6.41
N ALA A 167 -17.02 5.78 -5.34
CA ALA A 167 -18.20 5.82 -4.49
C ALA A 167 -19.46 6.34 -5.20
N ARG A 168 -19.32 7.15 -6.26
CA ARG A 168 -20.45 7.67 -7.04
C ARG A 168 -20.91 6.67 -8.11
N GLU A 169 -19.97 5.99 -8.74
CA GLU A 169 -20.24 5.14 -9.90
C GLU A 169 -20.45 3.67 -9.51
N ASN A 170 -19.90 3.24 -8.38
CA ASN A 170 -19.86 1.86 -7.94
C ASN A 170 -20.38 1.71 -6.48
N PRO A 171 -21.66 1.37 -6.26
CA PRO A 171 -22.19 1.20 -4.91
C PRO A 171 -21.57 0.01 -4.16
N MET A 172 -21.02 -0.98 -4.89
CA MET A 172 -20.35 -2.12 -4.28
C MET A 172 -19.05 -1.71 -3.60
N PHE A 173 -18.40 -0.65 -4.07
CA PHE A 173 -17.19 -0.11 -3.44
C PHE A 173 -17.49 0.44 -2.04
N VAL A 174 -18.55 1.24 -1.91
CA VAL A 174 -18.98 1.79 -0.61
C VAL A 174 -19.40 0.65 0.33
N SER A 175 -20.12 -0.35 -0.19
CA SER A 175 -20.50 -1.52 0.59
C SER A 175 -19.29 -2.32 1.08
N ALA A 176 -18.28 -2.49 0.22
CA ALA A 176 -17.01 -3.13 0.57
C ALA A 176 -16.32 -2.38 1.72
N LEU A 177 -16.17 -1.06 1.61
CA LEU A 177 -15.56 -0.24 2.66
C LEU A 177 -16.32 -0.37 3.99
N GLN A 178 -17.66 -0.33 3.96
CA GLN A 178 -18.47 -0.47 5.17
C GLN A 178 -18.22 -1.82 5.85
N LYS A 179 -18.18 -2.92 5.08
CA LYS A 179 -17.87 -4.25 5.62
C LYS A 179 -16.47 -4.32 6.21
N LEU A 180 -15.47 -3.83 5.48
CA LEU A 180 -14.08 -3.83 5.96
C LEU A 180 -13.91 -3.03 7.26
N VAL A 181 -14.64 -1.92 7.44
CA VAL A 181 -14.63 -1.16 8.70
C VAL A 181 -15.25 -1.94 9.86
N SER A 182 -16.22 -2.81 9.57
CA SER A 182 -16.90 -3.66 10.56
C SER A 182 -16.13 -4.92 10.95
N ILE A 183 -15.08 -5.31 10.21
CA ILE A 183 -14.26 -6.48 10.56
C ILE A 183 -13.44 -6.16 11.82
N PRO A 184 -13.60 -6.94 12.91
CA PRO A 184 -12.84 -6.74 14.13
C PRO A 184 -11.37 -7.08 13.91
N ASN A 185 -10.47 -6.30 14.51
CA ASN A 185 -9.00 -6.50 14.47
C ASN A 185 -8.33 -6.39 13.10
N LEU A 186 -9.02 -5.95 12.06
CA LEU A 186 -8.37 -5.65 10.77
C LEU A 186 -7.39 -4.48 10.92
N GLU A 187 -6.12 -4.67 10.61
CA GLU A 187 -5.05 -3.70 10.84
C GLU A 187 -5.36 -2.35 10.15
N ARG A 188 -5.86 -2.44 8.91
CA ARG A 188 -6.23 -1.29 8.08
C ARG A 188 -7.64 -0.75 8.32
N SER A 189 -8.39 -1.23 9.32
CA SER A 189 -9.76 -0.75 9.63
C SER A 189 -9.84 0.78 9.82
N LYS A 190 -8.82 1.38 10.46
CA LYS A 190 -8.74 2.84 10.63
C LYS A 190 -8.58 3.58 9.29
N GLU A 191 -7.83 3.01 8.35
CA GLU A 191 -7.66 3.57 7.01
C GLU A 191 -9.00 3.56 6.25
N TYR A 192 -9.68 2.40 6.22
CA TYR A 192 -10.98 2.28 5.56
C TYR A 192 -12.04 3.20 6.17
N ARG A 193 -12.03 3.37 7.50
CA ARG A 193 -12.93 4.30 8.19
C ARG A 193 -12.69 5.75 7.75
N ASN A 194 -11.42 6.15 7.60
CA ASN A 194 -11.08 7.50 7.14
C ASN A 194 -11.50 7.72 5.67
N ARG A 195 -11.38 6.69 4.81
CA ARG A 195 -11.86 6.74 3.42
C ARG A 195 -13.37 6.93 3.39
N LEU A 196 -14.11 6.12 4.14
CA LEU A 196 -15.57 6.19 4.22
C LEU A 196 -16.05 7.55 4.76
N GLN A 197 -15.49 8.04 5.86
CA GLN A 197 -15.82 9.36 6.42
C GLN A 197 -15.56 10.50 5.43
N TYR A 198 -14.48 10.41 4.65
CA TYR A 198 -14.18 11.42 3.64
C TYR A 198 -15.21 11.41 2.49
N ILE A 199 -15.62 10.22 2.04
CA ILE A 199 -16.66 10.04 1.03
C ILE A 199 -17.98 10.63 1.54
N GLU A 200 -18.43 10.20 2.72
CA GLU A 200 -19.68 10.66 3.35
C GLU A 200 -19.71 12.18 3.52
N ALA A 201 -18.69 12.76 4.15
CA ALA A 201 -18.62 14.21 4.37
C ALA A 201 -18.61 15.02 3.07
N THR A 202 -18.00 14.49 2.01
CA THR A 202 -17.92 15.19 0.72
C THR A 202 -19.23 15.06 -0.06
N LEU A 203 -19.91 13.92 0.00
CA LEU A 203 -21.19 13.73 -0.69
C LEU A 203 -22.33 14.48 0.02
N GLU A 204 -22.37 14.47 1.36
CA GLU A 204 -23.36 15.23 2.13
C GLU A 204 -23.23 16.74 1.89
N GLY A 205 -22.01 17.28 1.89
CA GLY A 205 -21.76 18.71 1.64
C GLY A 205 -22.02 19.19 0.22
N VAL A 206 -22.25 18.29 -0.75
CA VAL A 206 -22.68 18.62 -2.12
C VAL A 206 -24.21 18.63 -2.23
N SER A 207 -24.91 17.98 -1.31
CA SER A 207 -26.38 17.89 -1.26
C SER A 207 -27.08 18.98 -0.44
N SER A 208 -26.29 19.86 0.22
CA SER A 208 -26.72 21.03 1.00
C SER A 208 -26.47 22.34 0.26
#